data_AF-A0A536GBA6-F1
#
_entry.id   AF-A0A536GBA6-F1
#
_cell.length_a   1.000
_cell.length_b   1.000
_cell.length_c   1.000
_cell.angle_alpha   90.00
_cell.angle_beta   90.00
_cell.angle_gamma   90.00
#
_symmetry.space_group_name_H-M   'P 1'
#
loop_
_entity.id
_entity.type
_entity.pdbx_description
1 polymer ?
#
loop_
_entity_poly.entity_id
_entity_poly.type
_entity_poly.pdbx_seq_one_letter_code
_entity_poly.pdbx_strand_id
1 'polypeptide(L)'
;MSSAQIVVVLAIATALFALWAAVFATRADMATRREIKNANQRWEASTKPVPHITFTEFTAPGQSIQIQIENLGGTMAGCALILQHADEIYATELTLPEKAPARPISLPFIVKAWQRVAQPRPLLLVARDVGGRCFDCLDGGKQIKDPRRWVAGRLRDLRMQGMVNFPSITGTAKS
;
A
#
# COMPACT_ATOMS: atom_id res chain seq x y z
N MET A 1 -46.96 13.65 -51.37
CA MET A 1 -45.50 13.70 -51.10
C MET A 1 -44.80 12.96 -52.22
N SER A 2 -43.79 13.57 -52.85
CA SER A 2 -43.02 12.87 -53.89
C SER A 2 -41.99 11.93 -53.26
N SER A 3 -41.66 10.84 -53.95
CA SER A 3 -40.68 9.83 -53.49
C SER A 3 -39.32 10.45 -53.11
N ALA A 4 -38.90 11.51 -53.83
CA ALA A 4 -37.68 12.27 -53.54
C ALA A 4 -37.70 12.95 -52.15
N GLN A 5 -38.85 13.47 -51.71
CA GLN A 5 -38.97 14.11 -50.39
C GLN A 5 -38.86 13.08 -49.25
N ILE A 6 -39.39 11.88 -49.46
CA ILE A 6 -39.32 10.79 -48.46
C ILE A 6 -37.87 10.35 -48.24
N VAL A 7 -37.09 10.23 -49.32
CA VAL A 7 -35.66 9.84 -49.25
C VAL A 7 -34.84 10.89 -48.50
N VAL A 8 -35.07 12.18 -48.76
CA VAL A 8 -34.35 13.27 -48.07
C VAL A 8 -34.67 13.29 -46.58
N VAL A 9 -35.96 13.14 -46.21
CA VAL A 9 -36.36 13.08 -44.79
C VAL A 9 -35.75 11.87 -44.09
N LEU A 10 -35.70 10.71 -44.74
CA LEU A 10 -35.08 9.52 -44.20
C LEU A 10 -33.57 9.71 -43.98
N ALA A 11 -32.87 10.31 -44.96
CA ALA A 11 -31.43 10.58 -44.84
C ALA A 11 -31.12 11.53 -43.67
N ILE A 12 -31.92 12.59 -43.51
CA ILE A 12 -31.79 13.53 -42.39
C ILE A 12 -32.05 12.83 -41.05
N ALA A 13 -33.13 12.04 -40.95
CA ALA A 13 -33.43 11.29 -39.73
C ALA A 13 -32.29 10.31 -39.38
N THR A 14 -31.76 9.60 -40.37
CA THR A 14 -30.66 8.64 -40.16
C THR A 14 -29.38 9.34 -39.70
N ALA A 15 -29.05 10.50 -40.27
CA ALA A 15 -27.90 11.31 -39.86
C ALA A 15 -28.06 11.84 -38.43
N LEU A 16 -29.26 12.29 -38.06
CA LEU A 16 -29.56 12.74 -36.69
C LEU A 16 -29.45 11.58 -35.69
N PHE A 17 -29.98 10.40 -36.02
CA PHE A 17 -29.82 9.21 -35.16
C PHE A 17 -28.36 8.76 -35.04
N ALA A 18 -27.58 8.81 -36.12
CA ALA A 18 -26.16 8.47 -36.09
C ALA A 18 -25.35 9.45 -35.24
N LEU A 19 -25.62 10.76 -35.35
CA LEU A 19 -24.99 11.78 -34.52
C LEU A 19 -25.34 11.59 -33.04
N TRP A 20 -26.61 11.31 -32.74
CA TRP A 20 -27.09 11.05 -31.39
C TRP A 20 -26.47 9.79 -30.79
N ALA A 21 -26.33 8.73 -31.59
CA ALA A 21 -25.65 7.49 -31.20
C ALA A 21 -24.16 7.74 -30.91
N ALA A 22 -23.46 8.55 -31.71
CA ALA A 22 -22.06 8.90 -31.48
C ALA A 22 -21.87 9.70 -30.17
N VAL A 23 -22.78 10.64 -29.88
CA VAL A 23 -22.78 11.39 -28.61
C VAL A 23 -23.04 10.47 -27.43
N PHE A 24 -23.97 9.53 -27.52
CA PHE A 24 -24.19 8.56 -26.45
C PHE A 24 -23.02 7.61 -26.28
N ALA A 25 -22.42 7.12 -27.37
CA ALA A 25 -21.27 6.22 -27.31
C ALA A 25 -20.08 6.88 -26.60
N THR A 26 -19.79 8.15 -26.91
CA THR A 26 -18.71 8.90 -26.25
C THR A 26 -18.99 9.18 -24.77
N ARG A 27 -20.23 9.53 -24.41
CA ARG A 27 -20.63 9.70 -23.00
C ARG A 27 -20.60 8.38 -22.23
N ALA A 28 -21.01 7.28 -22.87
CA ALA A 28 -20.94 5.94 -22.29
C ALA A 28 -19.48 5.52 -22.03
N ASP A 29 -18.57 5.68 -23.00
CA ASP A 29 -17.14 5.37 -22.80
C ASP A 29 -16.54 6.20 -21.64
N MET A 30 -16.85 7.49 -21.56
CA MET A 30 -16.42 8.32 -20.44
C MET A 30 -16.98 7.84 -19.09
N ALA A 31 -18.25 7.45 -19.03
CA ALA A 31 -18.86 6.91 -17.82
C ALA A 31 -18.21 5.58 -17.43
N THR A 32 -17.98 4.68 -18.38
CA THR A 32 -17.32 3.39 -18.16
C THR A 32 -15.90 3.57 -17.63
N ARG A 33 -15.10 4.48 -18.22
CA ARG A 33 -13.74 4.76 -17.71
C ARG A 33 -13.75 5.30 -16.28
N ARG A 34 -14.72 6.15 -15.94
CA ARG A 34 -14.89 6.67 -14.57
C ARG A 34 -15.26 5.55 -13.61
N GLU A 35 -16.18 4.69 -13.98
CA GLU A 35 -16.58 3.56 -13.13
C GLU A 35 -15.46 2.53 -12.98
N ILE A 36 -14.67 2.24 -14.02
CA ILE A 36 -13.47 1.41 -13.91
C ILE A 36 -12.48 2.04 -12.92
N LYS A 37 -12.24 3.35 -13.00
CA LYS A 37 -11.36 4.05 -12.06
C LYS A 37 -11.90 4.00 -10.63
N ASN A 38 -13.19 4.22 -10.44
CA ASN A 38 -13.84 4.17 -9.13
C ASN A 38 -13.81 2.74 -8.55
N ALA A 39 -14.08 1.73 -9.38
CA ALA A 39 -14.00 0.32 -9.01
C ALA A 39 -12.58 -0.05 -8.58
N ASN A 40 -11.58 0.38 -9.34
CA ASN A 40 -10.18 0.21 -8.97
C ASN A 40 -9.93 0.87 -7.62
N GLN A 41 -10.25 2.16 -7.43
CA GLN A 41 -10.04 2.84 -6.14
C GLN A 41 -10.69 2.13 -4.94
N ARG A 42 -11.90 1.59 -5.11
CA ARG A 42 -12.58 0.81 -4.06
C ARG A 42 -11.82 -0.49 -3.76
N TRP A 43 -11.38 -1.20 -4.80
CA TRP A 43 -10.54 -2.38 -4.67
C TRP A 43 -9.19 -2.08 -4.01
N GLU A 44 -8.58 -0.95 -4.36
CA GLU A 44 -7.33 -0.49 -3.76
C GLU A 44 -7.50 -0.22 -2.26
N ALA A 45 -8.61 0.42 -1.87
CA ALA A 45 -8.94 0.68 -0.48
C ALA A 45 -9.21 -0.60 0.31
N SER A 46 -9.87 -1.60 -0.29
CA SER A 46 -10.16 -2.88 0.39
C SER A 46 -8.94 -3.78 0.56
N THR A 47 -7.97 -3.68 -0.35
CA THR A 47 -6.75 -4.51 -0.32
C THR A 47 -5.58 -3.86 0.42
N LYS A 48 -5.71 -2.58 0.80
CA LYS A 48 -4.64 -1.85 1.50
C LYS A 48 -4.37 -2.47 2.88
N PRO A 49 -3.13 -2.87 3.18
CA PRO A 49 -2.76 -3.33 4.51
C PRO A 49 -2.74 -2.18 5.52
N VAL A 50 -3.17 -2.46 6.74
CA VAL A 50 -3.22 -1.47 7.84
C VAL A 50 -2.64 -2.14 9.10
N PRO A 51 -1.31 -2.24 9.21
CA PRO A 51 -0.67 -2.77 10.41
C PRO A 51 -0.85 -1.82 11.59
N HIS A 52 -1.23 -2.36 12.74
CA HIS A 52 -1.24 -1.65 14.02
C HIS A 52 -0.29 -2.35 14.98
N ILE A 53 0.52 -1.55 15.68
CA ILE A 53 1.56 -2.04 16.60
C ILE A 53 1.15 -1.66 18.01
N THR A 54 1.06 -2.67 18.86
CA THR A 54 0.86 -2.51 20.30
C THR A 54 2.15 -2.91 21.01
N PHE A 55 2.68 -1.98 21.80
CA PHE A 55 3.90 -2.22 22.56
C PHE A 55 3.55 -2.97 23.84
N THR A 56 4.14 -4.16 24.00
CA THR A 56 4.08 -4.95 25.25
C THR A 56 5.27 -4.61 26.14
N GLU A 57 5.30 -5.17 27.36
CA GLU A 57 6.39 -4.96 28.29
C GLU A 57 7.75 -5.39 27.70
N PHE A 58 8.75 -4.54 27.85
CA PHE A 58 10.08 -4.74 27.28
C PHE A 58 10.95 -5.53 28.27
N THR A 59 11.64 -6.54 27.74
CA THR A 59 12.61 -7.36 28.46
C THR A 59 13.96 -6.64 28.58
N ALA A 60 14.92 -7.26 29.27
CA ALA A 60 16.23 -6.66 29.54
C ALA A 60 16.98 -6.21 28.26
N PRO A 61 17.80 -5.14 28.34
CA PRO A 61 18.58 -4.63 27.21
C PRO A 61 19.43 -5.70 26.52
N GLY A 62 19.53 -5.65 25.19
CA GLY A 62 20.32 -6.56 24.37
C GLY A 62 19.62 -7.88 24.04
N GLN A 63 18.39 -8.09 24.51
CA GLN A 63 17.56 -9.24 24.13
C GLN A 63 16.52 -8.85 23.07
N SER A 64 16.00 -9.86 22.36
CA SER A 64 14.86 -9.62 21.49
C SER A 64 13.66 -9.17 22.31
N ILE A 65 12.95 -8.16 21.82
CA ILE A 65 11.73 -7.64 22.44
C ILE A 65 10.52 -8.29 21.79
N GLN A 66 9.44 -8.47 22.55
CA GLN A 66 8.16 -8.87 21.97
C GLN A 66 7.31 -7.62 21.76
N ILE A 67 6.65 -7.55 20.61
CA ILE A 67 5.60 -6.58 20.33
C ILE A 67 4.39 -7.30 19.77
N GLN A 68 3.21 -6.73 19.93
CA GLN A 68 2.02 -7.25 19.26
C GLN A 68 1.79 -6.48 17.98
N ILE A 69 1.58 -7.22 16.89
CA ILE A 69 1.19 -6.63 15.60
C ILE A 69 -0.12 -7.28 15.17
N GLU A 70 -1.09 -6.43 14.84
CA GLU A 70 -2.32 -6.81 14.17
C GLU A 70 -2.36 -6.17 12.78
N ASN A 71 -3.16 -6.75 11.89
CA ASN A 71 -3.45 -6.16 10.60
C ASN A 71 -4.95 -5.91 10.52
N LEU A 72 -5.35 -4.65 10.41
CA LEU A 72 -6.75 -4.25 10.33
C LEU A 72 -7.26 -4.19 8.88
N GLY A 73 -6.35 -4.27 7.91
CA GLY A 73 -6.63 -4.12 6.48
C GLY A 73 -6.50 -5.43 5.70
N GLY A 74 -6.24 -5.26 4.39
CA GLY A 74 -5.99 -6.37 3.47
C GLY A 74 -4.70 -7.13 3.76
N THR A 75 -4.51 -8.28 3.13
CA THR A 75 -3.35 -9.16 3.34
C THR A 75 -2.01 -8.42 3.16
N MET A 76 -1.14 -8.57 4.17
CA MET A 76 0.24 -8.08 4.16
C MET A 76 1.17 -9.16 3.62
N ALA A 77 1.41 -9.12 2.31
CA ALA A 77 2.35 -10.02 1.63
C ALA A 77 3.81 -9.80 2.05
N GLY A 78 4.11 -8.64 2.65
CA GLY A 78 5.40 -8.31 3.24
C GLY A 78 5.26 -7.10 4.15
N CYS A 79 6.05 -7.03 5.21
CA CYS A 79 6.06 -5.88 6.10
C CYS A 79 7.44 -5.72 6.72
N ALA A 80 8.04 -4.56 6.49
CA ALA A 80 9.29 -4.17 7.12
C ALA A 80 8.99 -3.26 8.31
N LEU A 81 9.58 -3.59 9.46
CA LEU A 81 9.46 -2.81 10.68
C LEU A 81 10.86 -2.52 11.23
N ILE A 82 11.12 -1.25 11.55
CA ILE A 82 12.23 -0.81 12.40
C ILE A 82 11.64 -0.10 13.59
N LEU A 83 12.01 -0.54 14.79
CA LEU A 83 11.56 0.01 16.05
C LEU A 83 12.77 0.47 16.86
N GLN A 84 12.68 1.64 17.46
CA GLN A 84 13.62 2.10 18.47
C GLN A 84 12.96 2.07 19.84
N HIS A 85 13.63 1.47 20.82
CA HIS A 85 13.24 1.55 22.21
C HIS A 85 14.48 1.78 23.08
N ALA A 86 14.41 2.73 24.01
CA ALA A 86 15.57 3.18 24.78
C ALA A 86 16.73 3.55 23.84
N ASP A 87 17.89 2.93 24.01
CA ASP A 87 19.10 3.08 23.21
C ASP A 87 19.30 1.91 22.24
N GLU A 88 18.24 1.20 21.86
CA GLU A 88 18.31 0.00 21.02
C GLU A 88 17.42 0.12 19.79
N ILE A 89 17.90 -0.43 18.68
CA ILE A 89 17.19 -0.54 17.41
C ILE A 89 16.96 -2.01 17.11
N TYR A 90 15.70 -2.31 16.79
CA TYR A 90 15.23 -3.62 16.40
C TYR A 90 14.65 -3.54 15.01
N ALA A 91 14.80 -4.60 14.24
CA ALA A 91 14.22 -4.67 12.90
C ALA A 91 13.75 -6.08 12.59
N THR A 92 12.63 -6.18 11.89
CA THR A 92 12.16 -7.47 11.40
C THR A 92 11.40 -7.31 10.09
N GLU A 93 11.19 -8.45 9.44
CA GLU A 93 10.27 -8.59 8.32
C GLU A 93 9.23 -9.66 8.67
N LEU A 94 7.97 -9.41 8.33
CA LEU A 94 6.87 -10.35 8.60
C LEU A 94 5.77 -10.27 7.56
N THR A 95 4.97 -11.33 7.48
CA THR A 95 3.77 -11.40 6.64
C THR A 95 2.55 -11.67 7.51
N LEU A 96 1.43 -11.02 7.23
CA LEU A 96 0.19 -11.17 7.98
C LEU A 96 -0.97 -11.42 7.01
N PRO A 97 -1.88 -12.36 7.33
CA PRO A 97 -3.11 -12.50 6.54
C PRO A 97 -4.00 -11.25 6.66
N GLU A 98 -5.02 -11.19 5.82
CA GLU A 98 -6.08 -10.18 5.93
C GLU A 98 -6.71 -10.23 7.33
N LYS A 99 -6.94 -9.05 7.93
CA LYS A 99 -7.60 -8.90 9.24
C LYS A 99 -7.01 -9.79 10.34
N ALA A 100 -5.69 -9.97 10.31
CA ALA A 100 -4.99 -10.79 11.28
C ALA A 100 -5.11 -10.20 12.69
N PRO A 101 -5.52 -10.98 13.71
CA PRO A 101 -5.60 -10.50 15.08
C PRO A 101 -4.21 -10.19 15.63
N ALA A 102 -4.16 -9.41 16.72
CA ALA A 102 -2.94 -9.09 17.44
C ALA A 102 -2.19 -10.36 17.83
N ARG A 103 -0.97 -10.51 17.31
CA ARG A 103 -0.08 -11.62 17.65
C ARG A 103 1.28 -11.12 18.10
N PRO A 104 1.90 -11.77 19.09
CA PRO A 104 3.24 -11.43 19.52
C PRO A 104 4.25 -11.77 18.42
N ILE A 105 5.16 -10.84 18.15
CA ILE A 105 6.27 -10.98 17.21
C ILE A 105 7.54 -10.58 17.95
N SER A 106 8.54 -11.45 17.85
CA SER A 106 9.86 -11.17 18.40
C SER A 106 10.64 -10.28 17.43
N LEU A 107 11.12 -9.15 17.92
CA LEU A 107 12.01 -8.27 17.18
C LEU A 107 13.45 -8.49 17.65
N PRO A 108 14.35 -8.94 16.75
CA PRO A 108 15.75 -9.11 17.09
C PRO A 108 16.43 -7.76 17.28
N PHE A 109 17.34 -7.70 18.25
CA PHE A 109 18.24 -6.59 18.44
C PHE A 109 19.19 -6.49 17.24
N ILE A 110 19.36 -5.28 16.70
CA ILE A 110 20.26 -5.01 15.58
C ILE A 110 21.47 -4.24 16.04
N VAL A 111 21.25 -3.08 16.68
CA VAL A 111 22.31 -2.16 17.08
C VAL A 111 21.81 -1.20 18.15
N LYS A 112 22.74 -0.59 18.88
CA LYS A 112 22.44 0.55 19.73
C LYS A 112 22.14 1.82 18.93
N ALA A 113 21.08 2.51 19.32
CA ALA A 113 20.73 3.82 18.79
C ALA A 113 21.69 4.89 19.34
N TRP A 114 21.95 5.92 18.53
CA TRP A 114 22.75 7.08 18.97
C TRP A 114 22.03 7.91 20.04
N GLN A 115 20.70 7.96 19.99
CA GLN A 115 19.87 8.72 20.91
C GLN A 115 19.02 7.77 21.74
N ARG A 116 18.89 8.05 23.04
CA ARG A 116 17.97 7.33 23.91
C ARG A 116 16.57 7.93 23.80
N VAL A 117 15.55 7.08 23.60
CA VAL A 117 14.15 7.50 23.55
C VAL A 117 13.40 6.85 24.71
N ALA A 118 12.59 7.65 25.42
CA ALA A 118 11.84 7.18 26.58
C ALA A 118 10.67 6.25 26.22
N GLN A 119 10.04 6.48 25.07
CA GLN A 119 8.93 5.66 24.57
C GLN A 119 9.33 4.90 23.31
N PRO A 120 8.80 3.67 23.09
CA PRO A 120 9.02 2.95 21.85
C PRO A 120 8.54 3.78 20.65
N ARG A 121 9.38 3.91 19.62
CA ARG A 121 9.07 4.71 18.44
C ARG A 121 9.34 3.90 17.18
N PRO A 122 8.33 3.62 16.35
CA PRO A 122 8.57 3.00 15.05
C PRO A 122 9.27 4.03 14.15
N LEU A 123 10.42 3.65 13.61
CA LEU A 123 11.22 4.47 12.70
C LEU A 123 10.88 4.18 11.23
N LEU A 124 10.45 2.95 10.96
CA LEU A 124 10.01 2.51 9.63
C LEU A 124 8.91 1.46 9.82
N LEU A 125 7.78 1.65 9.13
CA LEU A 125 6.75 0.62 8.99
C LEU A 125 6.23 0.67 7.56
N VAL A 126 6.61 -0.31 6.76
CA VAL A 126 6.20 -0.41 5.36
C VAL A 126 5.50 -1.72 5.16
N ALA A 127 4.27 -1.68 4.64
CA ALA A 127 3.53 -2.87 4.29
C ALA A 127 3.41 -3.00 2.77
N ARG A 128 3.49 -4.23 2.29
CA ARG A 128 3.28 -4.63 0.92
C ARG A 128 2.00 -5.44 0.82
N ASP A 129 1.14 -5.08 -0.12
CA ASP A 129 -0.09 -5.80 -0.40
C ASP A 129 0.13 -6.99 -1.36
N VAL A 130 -0.92 -7.77 -1.58
CA VAL A 130 -0.90 -8.91 -2.52
C VAL A 130 -0.69 -8.44 -3.97
N GLY A 131 -1.13 -7.22 -4.30
CA GLY A 131 -0.91 -6.59 -5.61
C GLY A 131 0.53 -6.12 -5.85
N GLY A 132 1.42 -6.29 -4.87
CA GLY A 132 2.82 -5.90 -4.96
C GLY A 132 3.12 -4.43 -4.68
N ARG A 133 2.10 -3.62 -4.36
CA ARG A 133 2.22 -2.21 -3.99
C ARG A 133 2.69 -2.08 -2.55
N CYS A 134 3.54 -1.10 -2.29
CA CYS A 134 4.07 -0.81 -0.95
C CYS A 134 3.49 0.50 -0.42
N PHE A 135 3.27 0.56 0.89
CA PHE A 135 2.69 1.71 1.58
C PHE A 135 3.52 2.05 2.81
N ASP A 136 3.81 3.34 3.00
CA ASP A 136 4.41 3.86 4.24
C ASP A 136 3.30 4.02 5.28
N CYS A 137 3.22 3.06 6.21
CA CYS A 137 2.16 3.02 7.22
C CYS A 137 2.38 4.04 8.35
N LEU A 138 3.56 4.65 8.46
CA LEU A 138 3.77 5.76 9.40
C LEU A 138 3.24 7.08 8.84
N ASP A 139 3.31 7.27 7.52
CA ASP A 139 2.78 8.45 6.80
C ASP A 139 1.35 8.21 6.28
N GLY A 140 0.46 7.69 7.15
CA GLY A 140 -0.96 7.47 6.81
C GLY A 140 -1.23 6.40 5.74
N GLY A 141 -0.25 5.54 5.45
CA GLY A 141 -0.35 4.53 4.39
C GLY A 141 -0.21 5.13 3.00
N LYS A 142 0.68 6.11 2.83
CA LYS A 142 1.01 6.71 1.53
C LYS A 142 1.69 5.69 0.63
N GLN A 143 1.26 5.61 -0.62
CA GLN A 143 1.84 4.65 -1.57
C GLN A 143 3.29 5.03 -1.94
N ILE A 144 4.17 4.03 -1.91
CA ILE A 144 5.57 4.12 -2.30
C ILE A 144 5.70 3.63 -3.75
N LYS A 145 6.14 4.51 -4.65
CA LYS A 145 6.28 4.21 -6.09
C LYS A 145 7.48 3.32 -6.41
N ASP A 146 8.62 3.59 -5.79
CA ASP A 146 9.86 2.82 -5.94
C ASP A 146 10.33 2.33 -4.57
N PRO A 147 9.88 1.12 -4.13
CA PRO A 147 10.19 0.61 -2.81
C PRO A 147 11.69 0.42 -2.58
N ARG A 148 12.46 0.03 -3.61
CA ARG A 148 13.90 -0.18 -3.51
C ARG A 148 14.62 1.10 -3.18
N ARG A 149 14.39 2.15 -3.99
CA ARG A 149 15.03 3.45 -3.77
C ARG A 149 14.56 4.11 -2.49
N TRP A 150 13.27 3.98 -2.16
CA TRP A 150 12.69 4.57 -0.96
C TRP A 150 13.26 3.94 0.32
N VAL A 151 13.29 2.60 0.41
CA VAL A 151 13.86 1.89 1.57
C VAL A 151 15.35 2.20 1.70
N ALA A 152 16.11 2.18 0.60
CA ALA A 152 17.53 2.53 0.64
C ALA A 152 17.77 3.97 1.15
N GLY A 153 16.91 4.92 0.77
CA GLY A 153 16.92 6.29 1.31
C GLY A 153 16.67 6.32 2.81
N ARG A 154 15.60 5.67 3.28
CA ARG A 154 15.28 5.61 4.72
C ARG A 154 16.37 4.95 5.54
N LEU A 155 16.95 3.85 5.07
CA LEU A 155 18.05 3.17 5.75
C LEU A 155 19.30 4.05 5.82
N ARG A 156 19.56 4.85 4.79
CA ARG A 156 20.66 5.83 4.82
C ARG A 156 20.41 6.92 5.86
N ASP A 157 19.20 7.48 5.90
CA ASP A 157 18.82 8.51 6.88
C ASP A 157 18.95 8.00 8.32
N LEU A 158 18.60 6.73 8.54
CA LEU A 158 18.74 6.04 9.82
C LEU A 158 20.16 5.51 10.11
N ARG A 159 21.11 5.67 9.18
CA ARG A 159 22.48 5.11 9.23
C ARG A 159 22.51 3.58 9.42
N MET A 160 21.50 2.89 8.91
CA MET A 160 21.35 1.43 8.97
C MET A 160 21.64 0.73 7.62
N GLN A 161 22.25 1.44 6.68
CA GLN A 161 22.58 0.89 5.37
C GLN A 161 23.55 -0.31 5.52
N GLY A 162 23.16 -1.46 4.98
CA GLY A 162 23.95 -2.70 5.07
C GLY A 162 23.79 -3.47 6.38
N MET A 163 23.10 -2.92 7.38
CA MET A 163 22.83 -3.59 8.66
C MET A 163 21.56 -4.45 8.60
N VAL A 164 20.56 -3.98 7.85
CA VAL A 164 19.27 -4.65 7.65
C VAL A 164 18.90 -4.63 6.17
N ASN A 165 18.17 -5.64 5.74
CA ASN A 165 17.62 -5.74 4.39
C ASN A 165 16.18 -6.25 4.46
N PHE A 166 15.32 -5.74 3.58
CA PHE A 166 13.89 -6.07 3.54
C PHE A 166 13.50 -6.63 2.17
N PRO A 167 13.83 -7.92 1.89
CA PRO A 167 13.56 -8.53 0.60
C PRO A 167 12.06 -8.65 0.27
N SER A 168 11.15 -8.84 1.23
CA SER A 168 9.71 -8.87 0.92
C SER A 168 9.20 -7.54 0.36
N ILE A 169 9.84 -6.42 0.71
CA ILE A 169 9.45 -5.08 0.27
C ILE A 169 10.18 -4.68 -1.01
N THR A 170 11.48 -4.95 -1.06
CA THR A 170 12.36 -4.56 -2.16
C THR A 170 12.40 -5.57 -3.32
N GLY A 171 11.96 -6.80 -3.08
CA GLY A 171 11.90 -7.88 -4.07
C GLY A 171 10.80 -7.68 -5.11
N THR A 172 10.94 -8.33 -6.27
CA THR A 172 9.85 -8.45 -7.23
C THR A 172 8.68 -9.20 -6.57
N ALA A 173 7.45 -8.75 -6.79
CA ALA A 173 6.29 -9.50 -6.30
C ALA A 173 6.42 -10.91 -6.89
N LYS A 174 6.40 -11.96 -6.06
CA LYS A 174 6.26 -13.31 -6.60
C LYS A 174 4.87 -13.35 -7.24
N SER A 175 4.83 -13.37 -8.57
CA SER A 175 3.62 -13.61 -9.37
C SER A 175 3.14 -15.04 -9.17
#